data_AF-A0A1F8MBT3-F1
#
_entry.id   AF-A0A1F8MBT3-F1
#
_cell.length_a   1.000
_cell.length_b   1.000
_cell.length_c   1.000
_cell.angle_alpha   90.00
_cell.angle_beta   90.00
_cell.angle_gamma   90.00
#
_symmetry.space_group_name_H-M   'P 1'
#
loop_
_entity.id
_entity.type
_entity.pdbx_description
1 polymer ?
#
loop_
_entity_poly.entity_id
_entity_poly.type
_entity_poly.pdbx_seq_one_letter_code
_entity_poly.pdbx_strand_id
1 'polypeptide(L)'
;MTAMLTEKRVLEIWQDSLQSRTDLRTEDNQLVRVVYPGRCNDDRGADFKDAVIATGRGRLTGDIEIHVKASNWWAHGHHRDPAYNRVILHVVYRNDSGRTAVLQNGEHAPTLALDDYIKSNNYHALPSAMPCRLAFYRRNTGRIAAMLEEAGEQRFLAKADIFQGLPSAEEAGQALYRGIMTALGYSKNKGPMAELADRLPLKKLEQAASGEITDSEYLCRCQALLTGTAGLLPSQRGMEQITAGWEEKLEKYWAASGERAQMSPADWRFFKVRPGNQPVRRLAAMSYLLLRYKEKGLLAGLEEKLAGTTDGNNSGLLEQALAVAPEGYWGCYLDFGALARGVVPALLGSGRAADIIINVLLPFACALGPAQQGEKVMAIYRDYSAAAENSLVRHMRGQLGLSKPFIATARRQQGLIHIYKTRCVQGRCGECPMGNI
;
A
#
# COMPACT_ATOMS: atom_id res chain seq x y z
N MET A 1 33.87 29.57 -9.17
CA MET A 1 33.67 28.52 -8.17
C MET A 1 32.51 27.65 -8.63
N THR A 2 32.79 26.47 -9.16
CA THR A 2 31.78 25.49 -9.55
C THR A 2 31.04 25.05 -8.28
N ALA A 3 29.75 25.37 -8.16
CA ALA A 3 28.95 24.87 -7.05
C ALA A 3 29.11 23.33 -6.99
N MET A 4 29.45 22.78 -5.83
CA MET A 4 29.51 21.32 -5.65
C MET A 4 28.12 20.75 -5.96
N LEU A 5 28.04 19.88 -6.97
CA LEU A 5 26.78 19.22 -7.33
C LEU A 5 26.39 18.25 -6.21
N THR A 6 25.16 18.35 -5.72
CA THR A 6 24.62 17.50 -4.64
C THR A 6 23.75 16.38 -5.20
N GLU A 7 23.54 15.30 -4.45
CA GLU A 7 22.61 14.21 -4.85
C GLU A 7 21.20 14.74 -5.07
N LYS A 8 20.75 15.69 -4.24
CA LYS A 8 19.49 16.41 -4.43
C LYS A 8 19.40 17.03 -5.84
N ARG A 9 20.48 17.62 -6.33
CA ARG A 9 20.48 18.20 -7.66
C ARG A 9 20.40 17.12 -8.74
N VAL A 10 21.09 16.00 -8.59
CA VAL A 10 21.00 14.88 -9.55
C VAL A 10 19.58 14.28 -9.58
N LEU A 11 18.93 14.15 -8.42
CA LEU A 11 17.53 13.73 -8.28
C LEU A 11 16.58 14.65 -9.07
N GLU A 12 16.72 15.98 -8.92
CA GLU A 12 15.92 16.97 -9.65
C GLU A 12 16.14 16.86 -11.17
N ILE A 13 17.38 16.69 -11.61
CA ILE A 13 17.73 16.55 -13.03
C ILE A 13 17.04 15.32 -13.62
N TRP A 14 17.17 14.16 -12.96
CA TRP A 14 16.51 12.92 -13.38
C TRP A 14 14.98 13.09 -13.45
N GLN A 15 14.38 13.63 -12.39
CA GLN A 15 12.93 13.72 -12.29
C GLN A 15 12.30 14.68 -13.29
N ASP A 16 12.94 15.81 -13.59
CA ASP A 16 12.28 16.90 -14.30
C ASP A 16 12.87 17.25 -15.67
N SER A 17 14.12 16.86 -15.98
CA SER A 17 14.86 17.44 -17.12
C SER A 17 15.33 16.44 -18.19
N LEU A 18 15.25 15.12 -17.94
CA LEU A 18 15.78 14.11 -18.86
C LEU A 18 14.74 13.49 -19.81
N GLN A 19 13.44 13.74 -19.62
CA GLN A 19 12.38 13.04 -20.38
C GLN A 19 12.30 13.42 -21.87
N SER A 20 12.78 14.61 -22.24
CA SER A 20 12.82 15.09 -23.63
C SER A 20 14.08 14.66 -24.39
N ARG A 21 15.09 14.14 -23.69
CA ARG A 21 16.38 13.76 -24.27
C ARG A 21 16.24 12.44 -25.03
N THR A 22 16.86 12.37 -26.21
CA THR A 22 16.90 11.17 -27.07
C THR A 22 18.32 10.67 -27.32
N ASP A 23 19.31 11.32 -26.70
CA ASP A 23 20.74 11.13 -26.88
C ASP A 23 21.41 10.47 -25.66
N LEU A 24 20.66 10.18 -24.58
CA LEU A 24 21.21 9.60 -23.37
C LEU A 24 21.75 8.19 -23.65
N ARG A 25 23.00 7.96 -23.26
CA ARG A 25 23.71 6.70 -23.37
C ARG A 25 24.32 6.32 -22.04
N THR A 26 24.25 5.04 -21.71
CA THR A 26 24.98 4.44 -20.59
C THR A 26 26.46 4.33 -20.92
N GLU A 27 27.27 4.04 -19.90
CA GLU A 27 28.72 3.84 -20.03
C GLU A 27 29.09 2.64 -20.92
N ASP A 28 28.19 1.67 -21.08
CA ASP A 28 28.30 0.57 -22.05
C ASP A 28 27.69 0.90 -23.43
N ASN A 29 27.48 2.20 -23.71
CA ASN A 29 26.99 2.76 -24.96
C ASN A 29 25.57 2.31 -25.38
N GLN A 30 24.75 1.85 -24.43
CA GLN A 30 23.34 1.56 -24.69
C GLN A 30 22.53 2.85 -24.68
N LEU A 31 21.72 3.05 -25.71
CA LEU A 31 20.78 4.17 -25.77
C LEU A 31 19.69 3.99 -24.70
N VAL A 32 19.41 5.06 -23.95
CA VAL A 32 18.38 5.12 -22.92
C VAL A 32 17.42 6.27 -23.23
N ARG A 33 16.13 6.01 -23.15
CA ARG A 33 15.09 7.03 -23.17
C ARG A 33 14.22 6.90 -21.93
N VAL A 34 14.07 7.99 -21.19
CA VAL A 34 13.19 8.03 -20.01
C VAL A 34 11.74 8.12 -20.49
N VAL A 35 10.96 7.05 -20.29
CA VAL A 35 9.52 7.02 -20.63
C VAL A 35 8.70 7.50 -19.43
N TYR A 36 9.09 7.09 -18.23
CA TYR A 36 8.51 7.52 -16.96
C TYR A 36 9.63 7.53 -15.91
N PRO A 37 9.93 8.68 -15.26
CA PRO A 37 11.06 8.79 -14.33
C PRO A 37 10.89 8.00 -13.02
N GLY A 38 9.69 7.49 -12.75
CA GLY A 38 9.36 6.86 -11.48
C GLY A 38 8.83 7.84 -10.44
N ARG A 39 8.51 7.31 -9.27
CA ARG A 39 8.11 8.10 -8.08
C ARG A 39 9.23 8.11 -7.06
N CYS A 40 9.41 9.22 -6.35
CA CYS A 40 10.36 9.27 -5.25
C CYS A 40 10.01 8.23 -4.18
N ASN A 41 11.03 7.61 -3.61
CA ASN A 41 10.91 6.64 -2.54
C ASN A 41 11.23 7.28 -1.20
N ASP A 42 10.31 7.20 -0.24
CA ASP A 42 10.53 7.62 1.16
C ASP A 42 10.78 6.40 2.09
N ASP A 43 10.91 5.20 1.52
CA ASP A 43 11.18 3.94 2.23
C ASP A 43 12.57 3.36 1.89
N ARG A 44 12.88 2.15 2.35
CA ARG A 44 14.13 1.43 2.02
C ARG A 44 14.21 1.09 0.52
N GLY A 45 15.43 1.00 0.02
CA GLY A 45 15.75 0.69 -1.38
C GLY A 45 15.93 1.97 -2.19
N ALA A 46 15.96 1.82 -3.52
CA ALA A 46 16.43 2.89 -4.39
C ALA A 46 15.60 4.19 -4.36
N ASP A 47 16.22 5.29 -4.79
CA ASP A 47 15.67 6.66 -4.77
C ASP A 47 14.35 6.82 -5.51
N PHE A 48 14.20 6.18 -6.67
CA PHE A 48 12.95 6.15 -7.42
C PHE A 48 12.43 4.74 -7.61
N LYS A 49 11.11 4.59 -7.49
CA LYS A 49 10.39 3.34 -7.74
C LYS A 49 9.59 3.39 -9.04
N ASP A 50 9.47 2.22 -9.66
CA ASP A 50 8.55 1.96 -10.78
C ASP A 50 8.79 2.87 -12.00
N ALA A 51 10.04 3.28 -12.21
CA ALA A 51 10.48 3.97 -13.42
C ALA A 51 10.36 3.05 -14.64
N VAL A 52 10.16 3.66 -15.80
CA VAL A 52 10.12 2.97 -17.10
C VAL A 52 11.09 3.67 -18.05
N ILE A 53 12.05 2.89 -18.56
CA ILE A 53 12.99 3.35 -19.59
C ILE A 53 12.85 2.48 -20.83
N ALA A 54 13.09 3.07 -21.99
CA ALA A 54 13.25 2.33 -23.24
C ALA A 54 14.75 2.26 -23.58
N THR A 55 15.20 1.07 -23.93
CA THR A 55 16.55 0.78 -24.42
C THR A 55 16.47 0.21 -25.82
N GLY A 56 17.61 0.01 -26.49
CA GLY A 56 17.65 -0.70 -27.77
C GLY A 56 17.11 -2.14 -27.73
N ARG A 57 16.93 -2.73 -26.53
CA ARG A 57 16.43 -4.09 -26.31
C ARG A 57 14.95 -4.17 -25.94
N GLY A 58 14.28 -3.03 -25.74
CA GLY A 58 12.89 -2.95 -25.32
C GLY A 58 12.67 -2.04 -24.12
N ARG A 59 11.51 -2.18 -23.46
CA ARG A 59 11.17 -1.39 -22.26
C ARG A 59 11.55 -2.16 -21.01
N LEU A 60 12.20 -1.47 -20.07
CA LEU A 60 12.50 -1.96 -18.74
C LEU A 60 11.66 -1.20 -17.71
N THR A 61 11.13 -1.92 -16.74
CA THR A 61 10.40 -1.34 -15.60
C THR A 61 11.10 -1.74 -14.31
N GLY A 62 11.43 -0.76 -13.48
CA GLY A 62 12.21 -1.01 -12.28
C GLY A 62 12.48 0.26 -11.50
N ASP A 63 13.50 0.21 -10.67
CA ASP A 63 13.89 1.28 -9.78
C ASP A 63 15.12 2.01 -10.32
N ILE A 64 15.35 3.24 -9.86
CA ILE A 64 16.49 4.07 -10.27
C ILE A 64 17.22 4.50 -9.01
N GLU A 65 18.52 4.27 -8.98
CA GLU A 65 19.39 4.74 -7.91
C GLU A 65 20.23 5.92 -8.38
N ILE A 66 20.40 6.92 -7.51
CA ILE A 66 21.08 8.16 -7.83
C ILE A 66 22.23 8.41 -6.86
N HIS A 67 23.40 8.75 -7.41
CA HIS A 67 24.54 9.20 -6.62
C HIS A 67 25.28 10.35 -7.31
N VAL A 68 26.13 11.07 -6.58
CA VAL A 68 27.10 11.98 -7.23
C VAL A 68 28.21 11.18 -7.94
N LYS A 69 28.66 10.08 -7.32
CA LYS A 69 29.76 9.23 -7.81
C LYS A 69 29.30 7.79 -7.98
N ALA A 70 29.83 7.11 -9.00
CA ALA A 70 29.55 5.68 -9.21
C ALA A 70 30.07 4.80 -8.06
N SER A 71 31.21 5.15 -7.47
CA SER A 71 31.78 4.44 -6.32
C SER A 71 30.87 4.38 -5.08
N ASN A 72 29.92 5.31 -4.94
CA ASN A 72 28.98 5.35 -3.80
C ASN A 72 28.07 4.12 -3.73
N TRP A 73 27.84 3.42 -4.85
CA TRP A 73 27.10 2.16 -4.86
C TRP A 73 27.67 1.12 -3.89
N TRP A 74 29.00 1.02 -3.82
CA TRP A 74 29.68 0.11 -2.90
C TRP A 74 29.85 0.73 -1.51
N ALA A 75 30.14 2.03 -1.43
CA ALA A 75 30.30 2.73 -0.16
C ALA A 75 29.04 2.66 0.71
N HIS A 76 27.85 2.71 0.10
CA HIS A 76 26.56 2.58 0.78
C HIS A 76 26.12 1.11 0.98
N GLY A 77 26.86 0.14 0.43
CA GLY A 77 26.56 -1.28 0.61
C GLY A 77 25.40 -1.81 -0.25
N HIS A 78 24.91 -1.06 -1.23
CA HIS A 78 23.75 -1.42 -2.05
C HIS A 78 23.91 -2.76 -2.78
N HIS A 79 25.13 -3.08 -3.21
CA HIS A 79 25.51 -4.38 -3.80
C HIS A 79 25.22 -5.60 -2.90
N ARG A 80 24.95 -5.42 -1.61
CA ARG A 80 24.62 -6.49 -0.65
C ARG A 80 23.17 -6.44 -0.18
N ASP A 81 22.41 -5.42 -0.58
CA ASP A 81 21.05 -5.21 -0.10
C ASP A 81 20.02 -5.62 -1.15
N PRO A 82 19.20 -6.67 -0.89
CA PRO A 82 18.18 -7.12 -1.84
C PRO A 82 17.10 -6.06 -2.14
N ALA A 83 16.97 -5.00 -1.33
CA ALA A 83 16.06 -3.88 -1.60
C ALA A 83 16.41 -3.09 -2.88
N TYR A 84 17.59 -3.31 -3.45
CA TYR A 84 18.06 -2.68 -4.70
C TYR A 84 18.06 -3.64 -5.90
N ASN A 85 17.60 -4.89 -5.74
CA ASN A 85 17.55 -5.87 -6.84
C ASN A 85 16.57 -5.50 -7.97
N ARG A 86 15.76 -4.46 -7.79
CA ARG A 86 14.89 -3.90 -8.85
C ARG A 86 15.53 -2.75 -9.61
N VAL A 87 16.76 -2.32 -9.27
CA VAL A 87 17.43 -1.19 -9.93
C VAL A 87 17.77 -1.56 -11.36
N ILE A 88 17.22 -0.80 -12.31
CA ILE A 88 17.43 -1.01 -13.76
C ILE A 88 18.39 0.02 -14.37
N LEU A 89 18.75 1.05 -13.62
CA LEU A 89 19.68 2.09 -14.03
C LEU A 89 20.28 2.75 -12.79
N HIS A 90 21.61 2.85 -12.76
CA HIS A 90 22.34 3.64 -11.77
C HIS A 90 22.73 4.96 -12.43
N VAL A 91 22.06 6.06 -12.07
CA VAL A 91 22.38 7.38 -12.65
C VAL A 91 23.27 8.15 -11.70
N VAL A 92 24.36 8.66 -12.25
CA VAL A 92 25.38 9.36 -11.47
C VAL A 92 25.70 10.69 -12.10
N TYR A 93 26.16 11.64 -11.31
CA TYR A 93 26.79 12.80 -11.92
C TYR A 93 28.07 12.40 -12.65
N ARG A 94 28.98 11.68 -11.99
CA ARG A 94 30.27 11.27 -12.57
C ARG A 94 30.54 9.79 -12.35
N ASN A 95 30.96 9.09 -13.40
CA ASN A 95 31.53 7.75 -13.27
C ASN A 95 33.01 7.85 -12.88
N ASP A 96 33.33 7.57 -11.61
CA ASP A 96 34.68 7.64 -11.04
C ASP A 96 35.31 6.25 -10.81
N SER A 97 34.56 5.17 -11.02
CA SER A 97 35.00 3.81 -10.73
C SER A 97 35.23 2.97 -11.99
N GLY A 98 34.59 3.30 -13.11
CA GLY A 98 34.61 2.48 -14.33
C GLY A 98 33.93 1.11 -14.16
N ARG A 99 33.29 0.86 -13.00
CA ARG A 99 32.65 -0.42 -12.66
C ARG A 99 31.15 -0.29 -12.83
N THR A 100 30.54 -1.27 -13.49
CA THR A 100 29.07 -1.41 -13.53
C THR A 100 28.55 -1.81 -12.15
N ALA A 101 27.43 -1.23 -11.73
CA ALA A 101 26.79 -1.57 -10.47
C ALA A 101 26.30 -3.03 -10.49
N VAL A 102 26.78 -3.83 -9.54
CA VAL A 102 26.35 -5.23 -9.35
C VAL A 102 25.32 -5.26 -8.23
N LEU A 103 24.18 -5.90 -8.50
CA LEU A 103 23.08 -6.08 -7.57
C LEU A 103 23.34 -7.30 -6.68
N GLN A 104 22.62 -7.40 -5.56
CA GLN A 104 22.81 -8.53 -4.63
C GLN A 104 22.43 -9.88 -5.26
N ASN A 105 21.46 -9.89 -6.19
CA ASN A 105 21.07 -11.09 -6.95
C ASN A 105 22.05 -11.49 -8.06
N GLY A 106 23.15 -10.75 -8.25
CA GLY A 106 24.15 -11.00 -9.29
C GLY A 106 23.85 -10.35 -10.65
N GLU A 107 22.70 -9.70 -10.81
CA GLU A 107 22.41 -8.90 -12.01
C GLU A 107 23.19 -7.58 -12.00
N HIS A 108 23.16 -6.87 -13.12
CA HIS A 108 23.87 -5.60 -13.30
C HIS A 108 22.90 -4.46 -13.62
N ALA A 109 23.09 -3.33 -12.96
CA ALA A 109 22.46 -2.07 -13.34
C ALA A 109 23.44 -1.24 -14.20
N PRO A 110 23.11 -0.91 -15.46
CA PRO A 110 23.96 -0.07 -16.27
C PRO A 110 24.06 1.34 -15.67
N THR A 111 25.22 1.98 -15.87
CA THR A 111 25.50 3.31 -15.33
C THR A 111 25.22 4.37 -16.39
N LEU A 112 24.49 5.43 -16.01
CA LEU A 112 24.30 6.63 -16.81
C LEU A 112 25.01 7.80 -16.12
N ALA A 113 26.15 8.25 -16.66
CA ALA A 113 26.83 9.45 -16.18
C ALA A 113 26.21 10.71 -16.81
N LEU A 114 25.96 11.74 -15.98
CA LEU A 114 25.30 12.96 -16.41
C LEU A 114 26.23 14.13 -16.67
N ASP A 115 27.51 14.05 -16.31
CA ASP A 115 28.42 15.18 -16.37
C ASP A 115 28.64 15.70 -17.78
N ASP A 116 28.73 14.84 -18.79
CA ASP A 116 28.83 15.28 -20.20
C ASP A 116 27.55 15.97 -20.68
N TYR A 117 26.37 15.53 -20.21
CA TYR A 117 25.09 16.13 -20.58
C TYR A 117 24.82 17.46 -19.87
N ILE A 118 25.39 17.67 -18.68
CA ILE A 118 25.23 18.87 -17.86
C ILE A 118 26.29 19.93 -18.17
N LYS A 119 27.54 19.54 -18.46
CA LYS A 119 28.66 20.45 -18.77
C LYS A 119 28.52 21.12 -20.12
N SER A 120 27.84 20.49 -21.08
CA SER A 120 27.47 21.16 -22.32
C SER A 120 26.61 22.38 -21.94
N ASN A 121 27.02 23.59 -22.36
CA ASN A 121 26.43 24.90 -22.00
C ASN A 121 24.93 25.10 -22.36
N ASN A 122 24.23 24.01 -22.69
CA ASN A 122 22.82 23.91 -23.07
C ASN A 122 21.93 23.33 -21.95
N TYR A 123 22.42 23.18 -20.71
CA TYR A 123 21.55 22.82 -19.58
C TYR A 123 20.66 24.01 -19.19
N HIS A 124 19.64 24.27 -20.02
CA HIS A 124 18.43 24.90 -19.55
C HIS A 124 17.56 23.79 -18.97
N ALA A 125 17.05 23.97 -17.74
CA ALA A 125 16.04 23.06 -17.22
C ALA A 125 14.86 23.08 -18.18
N LEU A 126 14.78 22.08 -19.07
CA LEU A 126 13.69 21.96 -19.99
C LEU A 126 12.44 21.66 -19.16
N PRO A 127 11.31 22.34 -19.40
CA PRO A 127 10.05 21.95 -18.78
C PRO A 127 9.83 20.47 -19.05
N SER A 128 9.49 19.72 -17.99
CA SER A 128 9.26 18.28 -18.09
C SER A 128 8.31 17.97 -19.24
N ALA A 129 8.82 17.20 -20.22
CA ALA A 129 8.09 16.86 -21.44
C ALA A 129 7.05 15.74 -21.24
N MET A 130 6.72 15.39 -19.98
CA MET A 130 5.74 14.37 -19.69
C MET A 130 4.36 14.82 -20.21
N PRO A 131 3.70 14.03 -21.09
CA PRO A 131 2.42 14.43 -21.70
C PRO A 131 1.38 14.84 -20.66
N CYS A 132 1.30 14.10 -19.55
CA CYS A 132 0.35 14.37 -18.46
C CYS A 132 0.65 15.65 -17.67
N ARG A 133 1.91 16.11 -17.63
CA ARG A 133 2.29 17.37 -16.99
C ARG A 133 2.02 18.55 -17.92
N LEU A 134 2.21 18.36 -19.23
CA LEU A 134 1.88 19.34 -20.27
C LEU A 134 0.36 19.56 -20.39
N ALA A 135 -0.42 18.49 -20.31
CA ALA A 135 -1.89 18.54 -20.36
C ALA A 135 -2.50 19.43 -19.27
N PHE A 136 -1.87 19.54 -18.10
CA PHE A 136 -2.33 20.44 -17.03
C PHE A 136 -2.31 21.92 -17.45
N TYR A 137 -1.29 22.34 -18.22
CA TYR A 137 -1.20 23.72 -18.70
C TYR A 137 -2.35 24.11 -19.64
N ARG A 138 -3.03 23.12 -20.24
CA ARG A 138 -4.20 23.32 -21.11
C ARG A 138 -5.53 23.50 -20.34
N ARG A 139 -5.52 23.39 -19.00
CA ARG A 139 -6.60 23.76 -18.05
C ARG A 139 -8.00 23.16 -18.30
N ASN A 140 -8.15 21.97 -18.90
CA ASN A 140 -9.45 21.30 -18.96
C ASN A 140 -9.74 20.46 -17.70
N THR A 141 -9.99 21.15 -16.59
CA THR A 141 -10.24 20.52 -15.27
C THR A 141 -11.46 19.60 -15.28
N GLY A 142 -12.51 19.93 -16.04
CA GLY A 142 -13.70 19.09 -16.19
C GLY A 142 -13.39 17.73 -16.83
N ARG A 143 -12.61 17.72 -17.92
CA ARG A 143 -12.18 16.48 -18.57
C ARG A 143 -11.26 15.63 -17.69
N ILE A 144 -10.32 16.26 -16.97
CA ILE A 144 -9.48 15.56 -15.99
C ILE A 144 -10.35 14.91 -14.90
N ALA A 145 -11.34 15.63 -14.37
CA ALA A 145 -12.25 15.10 -13.36
C ALA A 145 -13.00 13.87 -13.89
N ALA A 146 -13.64 13.97 -15.06
CA ALA A 146 -14.37 12.86 -15.67
C ALA A 146 -13.49 11.61 -15.88
N MET A 147 -12.25 11.80 -16.34
CA MET A 147 -11.33 10.69 -16.55
C MET A 147 -10.82 10.06 -15.25
N LEU A 148 -10.63 10.85 -14.19
CA LEU A 148 -10.34 10.29 -12.85
C LEU A 148 -11.54 9.54 -12.30
N GLU A 149 -12.75 10.04 -12.55
CA GLU A 149 -13.98 9.41 -12.07
C GLU A 149 -14.22 8.06 -12.75
N GLU A 150 -14.09 8.02 -14.08
CA GLU A 150 -14.17 6.78 -14.86
C GLU A 150 -13.10 5.76 -14.42
N ALA A 151 -11.84 6.20 -14.27
CA ALA A 151 -10.77 5.33 -13.81
C ALA A 151 -11.00 4.83 -12.36
N GLY A 152 -11.66 5.64 -11.52
CA GLY A 152 -12.09 5.27 -10.18
C GLY A 152 -13.12 4.15 -10.21
N GLU A 153 -14.16 4.29 -11.04
CA GLU A 153 -15.20 3.27 -11.23
C GLU A 153 -14.65 1.98 -11.84
N GLN A 154 -13.77 2.05 -12.84
CA GLN A 154 -13.06 0.88 -13.38
C GLN A 154 -12.27 0.15 -12.30
N ARG A 155 -11.61 0.91 -11.41
CA ARG A 155 -10.87 0.33 -10.29
C ARG A 155 -11.77 -0.29 -9.23
N PHE A 156 -12.93 0.29 -8.99
CA PHE A 156 -13.93 -0.24 -8.08
C PHE A 156 -14.48 -1.57 -8.63
N LEU A 157 -14.86 -1.62 -9.90
CA LEU A 157 -15.37 -2.83 -10.55
C LEU A 157 -14.33 -3.94 -10.57
N ALA A 158 -13.06 -3.64 -10.91
CA ALA A 158 -11.97 -4.60 -10.82
C ALA A 158 -11.71 -5.13 -9.39
N LYS A 159 -12.20 -4.42 -8.35
CA LYS A 159 -12.20 -4.92 -6.96
C LYS A 159 -13.43 -5.75 -6.64
N ALA A 160 -14.58 -5.40 -7.22
CA ALA A 160 -15.82 -6.15 -7.09
C ALA A 160 -15.70 -7.53 -7.77
N ASP A 161 -15.03 -7.61 -8.93
CA ASP A 161 -14.80 -8.86 -9.67
C ASP A 161 -14.13 -9.96 -8.84
N ILE A 162 -13.34 -9.59 -7.83
CA ILE A 162 -12.68 -10.54 -6.91
C ILE A 162 -13.71 -11.34 -6.09
N PHE A 163 -14.92 -10.79 -5.89
CA PHE A 163 -15.97 -11.39 -5.07
C PHE A 163 -17.09 -12.03 -5.90
N GLN A 164 -17.00 -12.01 -7.22
CA GLN A 164 -18.02 -12.64 -8.08
C GLN A 164 -17.96 -14.17 -8.02
N GLY A 165 -19.11 -14.81 -8.19
CA GLY A 165 -19.22 -16.26 -8.34
C GLY A 165 -19.00 -17.07 -7.06
N LEU A 166 -19.05 -16.45 -5.88
CA LEU A 166 -18.98 -17.16 -4.60
C LEU A 166 -20.26 -17.99 -4.39
N PRO A 167 -20.18 -19.33 -4.24
CA PRO A 167 -21.36 -20.19 -4.26
C PRO A 167 -22.19 -20.21 -2.97
N SER A 168 -21.63 -19.75 -1.84
CA SER A 168 -22.30 -19.80 -0.55
C SER A 168 -22.02 -18.59 0.34
N ALA A 169 -22.86 -18.40 1.37
CA ALA A 169 -22.66 -17.39 2.40
C ALA A 169 -21.37 -17.63 3.22
N GLU A 170 -20.97 -18.89 3.41
CA GLU A 170 -19.71 -19.23 4.09
C GLU A 170 -18.49 -18.73 3.29
N GLU A 171 -18.47 -18.97 1.98
CA GLU A 171 -17.41 -18.49 1.09
C GLU A 171 -17.42 -16.97 0.93
N ALA A 172 -18.61 -16.36 0.88
CA ALA A 172 -18.78 -14.91 0.93
C ALA A 172 -18.19 -14.31 2.21
N GLY A 173 -18.50 -14.89 3.36
CA GLY A 173 -17.97 -14.48 4.66
C GLY A 173 -16.44 -14.61 4.72
N GLN A 174 -15.90 -15.74 4.25
CA GLN A 174 -14.46 -15.97 4.19
C GLN A 174 -13.76 -14.96 3.25
N ALA A 175 -14.33 -14.69 2.08
CA ALA A 175 -13.76 -13.72 1.13
C ALA A 175 -13.76 -12.30 1.71
N LEU A 176 -14.84 -11.89 2.37
CA LEU A 176 -14.94 -10.60 3.07
C LEU A 176 -13.90 -10.50 4.20
N TYR A 177 -13.81 -11.52 5.06
CA TYR A 177 -12.82 -11.61 6.13
C TYR A 177 -11.39 -11.49 5.59
N ARG A 178 -11.04 -12.26 4.55
CA ARG A 178 -9.73 -12.18 3.90
C ARG A 178 -9.46 -10.80 3.32
N GLY A 179 -10.46 -10.16 2.72
CA GLY A 179 -10.39 -8.79 2.23
C GLY A 179 -10.06 -7.78 3.34
N ILE A 180 -10.77 -7.86 4.47
CA ILE A 180 -10.55 -7.01 5.65
C ILE A 180 -9.15 -7.24 6.22
N MET A 181 -8.75 -8.49 6.43
CA MET A 181 -7.40 -8.86 6.90
C MET A 181 -6.32 -8.29 5.99
N THR A 182 -6.44 -8.47 4.68
CA THR A 182 -5.51 -7.92 3.69
C THR A 182 -5.40 -6.39 3.79
N ALA A 183 -6.52 -5.70 4.01
CA ALA A 183 -6.55 -4.25 4.17
C ALA A 183 -5.94 -3.77 5.50
N LEU A 184 -6.06 -4.57 6.57
CA LEU A 184 -5.42 -4.32 7.87
C LEU A 184 -3.88 -4.41 7.78
N GLY A 185 -3.34 -5.10 6.77
CA GLY A 185 -1.89 -5.24 6.53
C GLY A 185 -1.18 -4.00 5.97
N TYR A 186 -1.88 -2.89 5.67
CA TYR A 186 -1.29 -1.69 5.02
C TYR A 186 -0.51 -2.05 3.76
N SER A 187 0.55 -1.34 3.35
CA SER A 187 1.36 -1.74 2.19
C SER A 187 2.32 -2.89 2.50
N LYS A 188 2.81 -3.00 3.74
CA LYS A 188 3.94 -3.87 4.11
C LYS A 188 3.54 -5.29 4.49
N ASN A 189 2.33 -5.49 5.00
CA ASN A 189 1.87 -6.77 5.56
C ASN A 189 0.58 -7.28 4.88
N LYS A 190 0.26 -6.85 3.63
CA LYS A 190 -0.90 -7.38 2.89
C LYS A 190 -0.81 -8.88 2.68
N GLY A 191 0.33 -9.35 2.17
CA GLY A 191 0.58 -10.76 1.90
C GLY A 191 0.46 -11.61 3.17
N PRO A 192 1.23 -11.29 4.23
CA PRO A 192 1.12 -12.00 5.51
C PRO A 192 -0.30 -12.02 6.10
N MET A 193 -1.05 -10.91 6.04
CA MET A 193 -2.44 -10.90 6.54
C MET A 193 -3.40 -11.74 5.69
N ALA A 194 -3.22 -11.77 4.37
CA ALA A 194 -4.01 -12.60 3.48
C ALA A 194 -3.73 -14.10 3.73
N GLU A 195 -2.46 -14.46 3.84
CA GLU A 195 -2.01 -15.82 4.18
C GLU A 195 -2.55 -16.25 5.55
N LEU A 196 -2.51 -15.37 6.55
CA LEU A 196 -3.07 -15.65 7.87
C LEU A 196 -4.58 -15.93 7.80
N ALA A 197 -5.32 -15.15 7.02
CA ALA A 197 -6.75 -15.36 6.85
C ALA A 197 -7.09 -16.69 6.14
N ASP A 198 -6.20 -17.16 5.26
CA ASP A 198 -6.32 -18.45 4.59
C ASP A 198 -5.98 -19.61 5.56
N ARG A 199 -4.98 -19.44 6.44
CA ARG A 199 -4.60 -20.43 7.47
C ARG A 199 -5.58 -20.51 8.64
N LEU A 200 -6.25 -19.42 8.96
CA LEU A 200 -7.22 -19.32 10.04
C LEU A 200 -8.58 -18.86 9.49
N PRO A 201 -9.37 -19.78 8.91
CA PRO A 201 -10.66 -19.44 8.32
C PRO A 201 -11.63 -18.79 9.32
N LEU A 202 -12.46 -17.85 8.84
CA LEU A 202 -13.43 -17.09 9.62
C LEU A 202 -14.30 -18.00 10.49
N LYS A 203 -14.79 -19.10 9.92
CA LYS A 203 -15.67 -20.07 10.60
C LYS A 203 -15.09 -20.58 11.91
N LYS A 204 -13.77 -20.78 11.98
CA LYS A 204 -13.08 -21.26 13.18
C LYS A 204 -13.06 -20.19 14.28
N LEU A 205 -12.91 -18.93 13.89
CA LEU A 205 -12.97 -17.79 14.80
C LEU A 205 -14.39 -17.53 15.29
N GLU A 206 -15.40 -17.69 14.44
CA GLU A 206 -16.80 -17.59 14.86
C GLU A 206 -17.20 -18.76 15.77
N GLN A 207 -16.76 -19.99 15.47
CA GLN A 207 -16.97 -21.16 16.31
C GLN A 207 -16.26 -21.07 17.68
N ALA A 208 -15.21 -20.26 17.81
CA ALA A 208 -14.60 -20.02 19.12
C ALA A 208 -15.54 -19.32 20.11
N ALA A 209 -16.68 -18.77 19.64
CA ALA A 209 -17.77 -18.23 20.45
C ALA A 209 -18.71 -19.31 21.02
N SER A 210 -18.55 -20.57 20.62
CA SER A 210 -19.47 -21.65 20.99
C SER A 210 -19.43 -21.96 22.50
N GLY A 211 -20.61 -22.22 23.05
CA GLY A 211 -20.82 -22.50 24.48
C GLY A 211 -21.13 -21.24 25.29
N GLU A 212 -21.45 -21.42 26.57
CA GLU A 212 -21.67 -20.30 27.49
C GLU A 212 -20.31 -19.71 27.91
N ILE A 213 -19.78 -18.79 27.09
CA ILE A 213 -18.53 -18.09 27.37
C ILE A 213 -18.75 -16.58 27.48
N THR A 214 -17.90 -15.92 28.27
CA THR A 214 -17.93 -14.46 28.41
C THR A 214 -17.31 -13.76 27.20
N ASP A 215 -17.66 -12.50 26.98
CA ASP A 215 -17.06 -11.66 25.93
C ASP A 215 -15.54 -11.56 26.06
N SER A 216 -15.05 -11.45 27.30
CA SER A 216 -13.61 -11.41 27.58
C SER A 216 -12.92 -12.72 27.19
N GLU A 217 -13.56 -13.87 27.44
CA GLU A 217 -13.05 -15.17 27.04
C GLU A 217 -13.05 -15.36 25.52
N TYR A 218 -14.14 -15.01 24.85
CA TYR A 218 -14.20 -15.06 23.38
C TYR A 218 -13.11 -14.22 22.73
N LEU A 219 -12.94 -12.99 23.22
CA LEU A 219 -11.91 -12.07 22.76
C LEU A 219 -10.50 -12.63 22.97
N CYS A 220 -10.24 -13.24 24.13
CA CYS A 220 -8.97 -13.87 24.46
C CYS A 220 -8.66 -15.04 23.52
N ARG A 221 -9.65 -15.93 23.27
CA ARG A 221 -9.52 -17.05 22.32
C ARG A 221 -9.22 -16.58 20.91
N CYS A 222 -9.95 -15.57 20.41
CA CYS A 222 -9.72 -15.00 19.09
C CYS A 222 -8.31 -14.40 18.97
N GLN A 223 -7.87 -13.62 19.96
CA GLN A 223 -6.53 -13.03 19.95
C GLN A 223 -5.45 -14.10 20.02
N ALA A 224 -5.63 -15.15 20.82
CA ALA A 224 -4.69 -16.26 20.92
C ALA A 224 -4.57 -17.01 19.58
N LEU A 225 -5.68 -17.34 18.93
CA LEU A 225 -5.68 -18.00 17.62
C LEU A 225 -5.05 -17.12 16.54
N LEU A 226 -5.43 -15.84 16.47
CA LEU A 226 -4.90 -14.90 15.47
C LEU A 226 -3.40 -14.67 15.64
N THR A 227 -2.95 -14.36 16.85
CA THR A 227 -1.53 -14.06 17.12
C THR A 227 -0.66 -15.32 17.14
N GLY A 228 -1.19 -16.44 17.63
CA GLY A 228 -0.50 -17.74 17.60
C GLY A 228 -0.32 -18.29 16.19
N THR A 229 -1.38 -18.26 15.36
CA THR A 229 -1.28 -18.68 13.95
C THR A 229 -0.33 -17.75 13.17
N ALA A 230 -0.29 -16.47 13.52
CA ALA A 230 0.64 -15.51 12.94
C ALA A 230 2.10 -15.73 13.37
N GLY A 231 2.38 -16.57 14.37
CA GLY A 231 3.72 -16.72 14.95
C GLY A 231 4.15 -15.48 15.75
N LEU A 232 3.21 -14.72 16.31
CA LEU A 232 3.45 -13.42 16.92
C LEU A 232 3.20 -13.36 18.44
N LEU A 233 2.90 -14.49 19.07
CA LEU A 233 2.88 -14.56 20.53
C LEU A 233 4.28 -14.29 21.11
N PRO A 234 4.37 -13.82 22.38
CA PRO A 234 5.65 -13.59 23.05
C PRO A 234 6.61 -14.78 22.99
N SER A 235 6.13 -15.99 23.28
CA SER A 235 6.92 -17.23 23.23
C SER A 235 7.47 -17.53 21.83
N GLN A 236 6.69 -17.24 20.79
CA GLN A 236 7.06 -17.44 19.38
C GLN A 236 8.06 -16.41 18.87
N ARG A 237 8.19 -15.27 19.57
CA ARG A 237 9.10 -14.17 19.23
C ARG A 237 10.36 -14.14 20.11
N GLY A 238 10.54 -15.12 20.99
CA GLY A 238 11.69 -15.19 21.91
C GLY A 238 11.69 -14.06 22.95
N MET A 239 10.51 -13.59 23.38
CA MET A 239 10.40 -12.52 24.36
C MET A 239 10.53 -13.11 25.79
N GLU A 240 11.58 -12.70 26.51
CA GLU A 240 11.92 -13.26 27.84
C GLU A 240 11.03 -12.77 28.98
N GLN A 241 10.36 -11.61 28.82
CA GLN A 241 9.52 -11.01 29.85
C GLN A 241 8.04 -11.04 29.45
N ILE A 242 7.33 -12.06 29.94
CA ILE A 242 5.86 -12.07 29.97
C ILE A 242 5.47 -11.33 31.25
N THR A 243 4.77 -10.21 31.13
CA THR A 243 4.16 -9.59 32.31
C THR A 243 2.97 -10.48 32.71
N ALA A 244 2.89 -10.90 33.98
CA ALA A 244 1.79 -11.74 34.46
C ALA A 244 0.45 -11.03 34.17
N GLY A 245 -0.43 -11.63 33.37
CA GLY A 245 -1.61 -10.92 32.87
C GLY A 245 -2.25 -11.49 31.60
N TRP A 246 -2.37 -10.64 30.57
CA TRP A 246 -3.13 -10.95 29.34
C TRP A 246 -2.37 -11.91 28.43
N GLU A 247 -1.06 -11.69 28.29
CA GLU A 247 -0.15 -12.50 27.47
C GLU A 247 -0.15 -13.97 27.89
N GLU A 248 -0.06 -14.24 29.19
CA GLU A 248 -0.10 -15.60 29.75
C GLU A 248 -1.43 -16.31 29.41
N LYS A 249 -2.56 -15.58 29.44
CA LYS A 249 -3.85 -16.13 29.04
C LYS A 249 -3.86 -16.48 27.55
N LEU A 250 -3.30 -15.63 26.69
CA LEU A 250 -3.21 -15.90 25.25
C LEU A 250 -2.36 -17.15 24.97
N GLU A 251 -1.20 -17.26 25.61
CA GLU A 251 -0.32 -18.44 25.50
C GLU A 251 -1.04 -19.71 25.94
N LYS A 252 -1.79 -19.66 27.05
CA LYS A 252 -2.58 -20.79 27.55
C LYS A 252 -3.67 -21.21 26.55
N TYR A 253 -4.44 -20.26 26.02
CA TYR A 253 -5.49 -20.57 25.03
C TYR A 253 -4.91 -21.08 23.72
N TRP A 254 -3.77 -20.53 23.28
CA TRP A 254 -3.07 -21.03 22.12
C TRP A 254 -2.58 -22.47 22.31
N ALA A 255 -1.91 -22.76 23.43
CA ALA A 255 -1.46 -24.11 23.75
C ALA A 255 -2.64 -25.11 23.83
N ALA A 256 -3.77 -24.70 24.42
CA ALA A 256 -4.97 -25.52 24.54
C ALA A 256 -5.71 -25.73 23.20
N SER A 257 -5.53 -24.84 22.22
CA SER A 257 -6.21 -24.93 20.92
C SER A 257 -5.77 -26.14 20.09
N GLY A 258 -4.57 -26.69 20.36
CA GLY A 258 -4.00 -27.79 19.59
C GLY A 258 -3.49 -27.39 18.19
N GLU A 259 -3.55 -26.10 17.86
CA GLU A 259 -3.08 -25.56 16.59
C GLU A 259 -1.56 -25.67 16.46
N ARG A 260 -1.11 -26.15 15.29
CA ARG A 260 0.31 -26.31 14.98
C ARG A 260 0.75 -25.50 13.76
N ALA A 261 -0.19 -25.06 12.94
CA ALA A 261 0.09 -24.24 11.79
C ALA A 261 0.41 -22.82 12.26
N GLN A 262 1.69 -22.45 12.24
CA GLN A 262 2.16 -21.11 12.55
C GLN A 262 2.95 -20.53 11.37
N MET A 263 2.79 -19.23 11.15
CA MET A 263 3.66 -18.46 10.27
C MET A 263 4.98 -18.16 10.96
N SER A 264 5.99 -17.74 10.19
CA SER A 264 7.26 -17.30 10.75
C SER A 264 7.17 -15.84 11.18
N PRO A 265 7.74 -15.45 12.35
CA PRO A 265 7.89 -14.04 12.70
C PRO A 265 8.58 -13.21 11.59
N ALA A 266 9.45 -13.84 10.79
CA ALA A 266 10.18 -13.21 9.69
C ALA A 266 9.30 -12.85 8.47
N ASP A 267 8.10 -13.44 8.36
CA ASP A 267 7.12 -13.12 7.32
C ASP A 267 6.55 -11.71 7.52
N TRP A 268 6.56 -11.22 8.76
CA TRP A 268 6.01 -9.93 9.14
C TRP A 268 7.05 -8.81 9.05
N ARG A 269 6.58 -7.61 8.68
CA ARG A 269 7.38 -6.39 8.63
C ARG A 269 6.98 -5.48 9.78
N PHE A 270 7.92 -5.26 10.71
CA PHE A 270 7.79 -4.34 11.86
C PHE A 270 8.53 -3.01 11.64
N PHE A 271 9.62 -3.04 10.87
CA PHE A 271 10.46 -1.88 10.62
C PHE A 271 9.77 -0.84 9.71
N LYS A 272 9.86 0.44 10.08
CA LYS A 272 9.15 1.56 9.41
C LYS A 272 7.64 1.28 9.28
N VAL A 273 7.05 0.59 10.25
CA VAL A 273 5.61 0.52 10.49
C VAL A 273 5.30 1.42 11.69
N ARG A 274 4.30 2.28 11.56
CA ARG A 274 3.88 3.15 12.67
C ARG A 274 3.43 2.29 13.85
N PRO A 275 3.71 2.64 15.11
CA PRO A 275 3.34 1.81 16.26
C PRO A 275 1.87 1.40 16.30
N GLY A 276 0.94 2.31 15.97
CA GLY A 276 -0.49 1.98 15.87
C GLY A 276 -0.88 1.00 14.75
N ASN A 277 0.03 0.73 13.80
CA ASN A 277 -0.20 -0.13 12.64
C ASN A 277 0.50 -1.48 12.74
N GLN A 278 1.13 -1.79 13.87
CA GLN A 278 1.84 -3.05 14.04
C GLN A 278 0.90 -4.25 13.82
N PRO A 279 1.39 -5.36 13.23
CA PRO A 279 0.58 -6.54 12.94
C PRO A 279 -0.23 -7.02 14.15
N VAL A 280 0.40 -7.15 15.31
CA VAL A 280 -0.25 -7.60 16.56
C VAL A 280 -1.46 -6.73 16.93
N ARG A 281 -1.34 -5.40 16.85
CA ARG A 281 -2.47 -4.48 17.10
C ARG A 281 -3.59 -4.64 16.08
N ARG A 282 -3.25 -4.93 14.82
CA ARG A 282 -4.24 -5.13 13.75
C ARG A 282 -4.99 -6.45 13.92
N LEU A 283 -4.33 -7.48 14.42
CA LEU A 283 -4.96 -8.74 14.82
C LEU A 283 -5.88 -8.54 16.03
N ALA A 284 -5.44 -7.76 17.03
CA ALA A 284 -6.31 -7.35 18.13
C ALA A 284 -7.55 -6.61 17.62
N ALA A 285 -7.40 -5.65 16.70
CA ALA A 285 -8.53 -4.95 16.08
C ALA A 285 -9.54 -5.91 15.44
N MET A 286 -9.06 -6.92 14.71
CA MET A 286 -9.92 -7.93 14.10
C MET A 286 -10.70 -8.74 15.14
N SER A 287 -10.08 -9.10 16.27
CA SER A 287 -10.76 -9.82 17.36
C SER A 287 -11.93 -9.03 17.96
N TYR A 288 -11.79 -7.70 18.08
CA TYR A 288 -12.88 -6.84 18.55
C TYR A 288 -14.00 -6.68 17.52
N LEU A 289 -13.68 -6.72 16.21
CA LEU A 289 -14.72 -6.76 15.17
C LEU A 289 -15.51 -8.07 15.24
N LEU A 290 -14.82 -9.21 15.43
CA LEU A 290 -15.48 -10.50 15.63
C LEU A 290 -16.39 -10.49 16.85
N LEU A 291 -15.90 -9.98 17.99
CA LEU A 291 -16.69 -9.81 19.20
C LEU A 291 -17.94 -8.94 18.95
N ARG A 292 -17.80 -7.81 18.27
CA ARG A 292 -18.91 -6.89 17.95
C ARG A 292 -20.04 -7.57 17.18
N TYR A 293 -19.70 -8.51 16.30
CA TYR A 293 -20.65 -9.19 15.43
C TYR A 293 -20.92 -10.64 15.84
N LYS A 294 -20.50 -11.07 17.04
CA LYS A 294 -20.54 -12.49 17.46
C LYS A 294 -21.92 -13.15 17.31
N GLU A 295 -22.99 -12.43 17.59
CA GLU A 295 -24.36 -12.97 17.60
C GLU A 295 -24.91 -13.23 16.19
N LYS A 296 -24.49 -12.43 15.20
CA LYS A 296 -24.98 -12.52 13.81
C LYS A 296 -23.95 -13.12 12.85
N GLY A 297 -22.68 -13.17 13.25
CA GLY A 297 -21.54 -13.40 12.36
C GLY A 297 -21.09 -12.11 11.65
N LEU A 298 -19.82 -12.10 11.22
CA LEU A 298 -19.18 -10.93 10.64
C LEU A 298 -19.86 -10.47 9.34
N LEU A 299 -20.26 -11.43 8.48
CA LEU A 299 -20.89 -11.16 7.20
C LEU A 299 -22.25 -10.46 7.37
N ALA A 300 -23.21 -11.13 8.02
CA ALA A 300 -24.56 -10.62 8.18
C ALA A 300 -24.58 -9.30 8.99
N GLY A 301 -23.70 -9.18 10.00
CA GLY A 301 -23.56 -7.97 10.78
C GLY A 301 -23.10 -6.75 9.97
N LEU A 302 -22.19 -6.93 8.99
CA LEU A 302 -21.73 -5.85 8.11
C LEU A 302 -22.74 -5.53 7.00
N GLU A 303 -23.42 -6.54 6.45
CA GLU A 303 -24.49 -6.35 5.46
C GLU A 303 -25.64 -5.52 6.01
N GLU A 304 -26.05 -5.76 7.26
CA GLU A 304 -27.09 -4.96 7.93
C GLU A 304 -26.67 -3.49 8.06
N LYS A 305 -25.42 -3.22 8.44
CA LYS A 305 -24.91 -1.84 8.55
C LYS A 305 -24.86 -1.14 7.20
N LEU A 306 -24.54 -1.88 6.14
CA LEU A 306 -24.57 -1.35 4.79
C LEU A 306 -25.99 -1.08 4.29
N ALA A 307 -26.93 -1.99 4.55
CA ALA A 307 -28.34 -1.82 4.17
C ALA A 307 -28.96 -0.54 4.77
N GLY A 308 -28.58 -0.22 6.01
CA GLY A 308 -28.99 1.02 6.70
C GLY A 308 -28.33 2.30 6.18
N THR A 309 -27.37 2.21 5.25
CA THR A 309 -26.72 3.39 4.65
C THR A 309 -27.50 3.87 3.42
N THR A 310 -27.84 5.16 3.41
CA THR A 310 -28.68 5.78 2.38
C THR A 310 -27.89 6.51 1.30
N ASP A 311 -26.74 7.09 1.66
CA ASP A 311 -25.91 7.92 0.78
C ASP A 311 -24.46 7.97 1.28
N GLY A 312 -23.55 8.52 0.47
CA GLY A 312 -22.13 8.66 0.80
C GLY A 312 -21.81 9.69 1.89
N ASN A 313 -22.75 10.59 2.23
CA ASN A 313 -22.58 11.60 3.28
C ASN A 313 -22.79 10.99 4.69
N ASN A 314 -23.49 9.86 4.78
CA ASN A 314 -23.62 9.05 6.00
C ASN A 314 -22.46 8.06 6.21
N SER A 315 -21.29 8.27 5.57
CA SER A 315 -20.12 7.40 5.70
C SER A 315 -19.64 7.21 7.15
N GLY A 316 -19.91 8.19 8.03
CA GLY A 316 -19.55 8.13 9.45
C GLY A 316 -20.15 6.91 10.17
N LEU A 317 -21.36 6.48 9.81
CA LEU A 317 -22.00 5.30 10.42
C LEU A 317 -21.29 4.00 10.01
N LEU A 318 -20.91 3.87 8.73
CA LEU A 318 -20.13 2.74 8.24
C LEU A 318 -18.72 2.72 8.84
N GLU A 319 -18.10 3.90 8.98
CA GLU A 319 -16.78 4.00 9.62
C GLU A 319 -16.83 3.60 11.08
N GLN A 320 -17.87 4.00 11.82
CA GLN A 320 -18.10 3.58 13.20
C GLN A 320 -18.34 2.08 13.33
N ALA A 321 -19.02 1.46 12.36
CA ALA A 321 -19.24 0.02 12.33
C ALA A 321 -17.90 -0.77 12.30
N LEU A 322 -16.84 -0.20 11.74
CA LEU A 322 -15.50 -0.79 11.73
C LEU A 322 -14.53 -0.19 12.75
N ALA A 323 -14.79 0.99 13.29
CA ALA A 323 -13.87 1.65 14.22
C ALA A 323 -13.74 0.83 15.52
N VAL A 324 -12.52 0.69 16.03
CA VAL A 324 -12.21 -0.05 17.27
C VAL A 324 -11.33 0.82 18.15
N ALA A 325 -11.86 1.20 19.31
CA ALA A 325 -11.15 1.94 20.34
C ALA A 325 -10.06 1.06 21.00
N PRO A 326 -9.03 1.67 21.61
CA PRO A 326 -8.03 0.91 22.35
C PRO A 326 -8.60 0.59 23.75
N GLU A 327 -8.97 -0.67 23.96
CA GLU A 327 -9.60 -1.15 25.19
C GLU A 327 -8.84 -2.34 25.81
N GLY A 328 -9.07 -2.57 27.11
CA GLY A 328 -8.40 -3.61 27.88
C GLY A 328 -6.88 -3.48 27.83
N TYR A 329 -6.18 -4.59 27.59
CA TYR A 329 -4.73 -4.62 27.41
C TYR A 329 -4.25 -3.58 26.35
N TRP A 330 -4.95 -3.50 25.23
CA TRP A 330 -4.55 -2.64 24.12
C TRP A 330 -4.81 -1.15 24.34
N GLY A 331 -5.45 -0.79 25.46
CA GLY A 331 -5.58 0.57 25.99
C GLY A 331 -4.28 1.13 26.58
N CYS A 332 -3.33 0.26 26.95
CA CYS A 332 -2.08 0.67 27.61
C CYS A 332 -0.83 0.27 26.81
N TYR A 333 -0.92 -0.74 25.95
CA TYR A 333 0.22 -1.36 25.28
C TYR A 333 0.16 -1.21 23.75
N LEU A 334 1.31 -0.98 23.10
CA LEU A 334 1.46 -0.88 21.64
C LEU A 334 1.89 -2.20 20.98
N ASP A 335 2.50 -3.08 21.75
CA ASP A 335 2.86 -4.47 21.43
C ASP A 335 2.89 -5.21 22.78
N PHE A 336 3.07 -6.53 22.77
CA PHE A 336 3.21 -7.29 24.02
C PHE A 336 4.37 -6.74 24.88
N GLY A 337 4.11 -6.47 26.16
CA GLY A 337 5.03 -5.85 27.12
C GLY A 337 5.44 -4.39 26.81
N ALA A 338 5.04 -3.82 25.67
CA ALA A 338 5.48 -2.50 25.23
C ALA A 338 4.47 -1.41 25.60
N LEU A 339 4.60 -0.84 26.81
CA LEU A 339 3.78 0.27 27.29
C LEU A 339 3.85 1.48 26.35
N ALA A 340 2.68 2.06 26.08
CA ALA A 340 2.58 3.28 25.28
C ALA A 340 3.13 4.49 26.06
N ARG A 341 3.89 5.35 25.37
CA ARG A 341 4.30 6.65 25.90
C ARG A 341 3.32 7.71 25.40
N GLY A 342 2.23 7.91 26.14
CA GLY A 342 1.18 8.88 25.83
C GLY A 342 -0.13 8.26 25.32
N VAL A 343 -0.91 9.04 24.56
CA VAL A 343 -2.23 8.61 24.08
C VAL A 343 -2.11 7.40 23.16
N VAL A 344 -2.81 6.33 23.53
CA VAL A 344 -2.82 5.10 22.74
C VAL A 344 -3.74 5.28 21.54
N PRO A 345 -3.24 5.08 20.31
CA PRO A 345 -4.07 5.22 19.11
C PRO A 345 -5.12 4.10 19.05
N ALA A 346 -6.27 4.41 18.46
CA ALA A 346 -7.30 3.43 18.15
C ALA A 346 -6.72 2.19 17.46
N LEU A 347 -7.22 1.00 17.83
CA LEU A 347 -6.88 -0.25 17.18
C LEU A 347 -7.29 -0.22 15.71
N LEU A 348 -8.43 0.40 15.39
CA LEU A 348 -8.88 0.70 14.03
C LEU A 348 -9.57 2.07 14.02
N GLY A 349 -8.89 3.09 13.50
CA GLY A 349 -9.47 4.45 13.40
C GLY A 349 -10.26 4.68 12.10
N SER A 350 -11.03 5.76 12.06
CA SER A 350 -11.91 6.14 10.93
C SER A 350 -11.21 6.10 9.57
N GLY A 351 -9.99 6.65 9.45
CA GLY A 351 -9.25 6.63 8.18
C GLY A 351 -8.94 5.21 7.67
N ARG A 352 -8.70 4.24 8.56
CA ARG A 352 -8.52 2.83 8.17
C ARG A 352 -9.84 2.14 7.91
N ALA A 353 -10.90 2.50 8.64
CA ALA A 353 -12.24 2.03 8.35
C ALA A 353 -12.67 2.46 6.93
N ALA A 354 -12.50 3.74 6.58
CA ALA A 354 -12.76 4.27 5.24
C ALA A 354 -11.97 3.52 4.16
N ASP A 355 -10.67 3.26 4.37
CA ASP A 355 -9.86 2.46 3.45
C ASP A 355 -10.45 1.06 3.22
N ILE A 356 -10.91 0.38 4.28
CA ILE A 356 -11.55 -0.95 4.20
C ILE A 356 -12.89 -0.85 3.47
N ILE A 357 -13.70 0.16 3.79
CA ILE A 357 -15.02 0.36 3.18
C ILE A 357 -14.87 0.56 1.66
N ILE A 358 -14.01 1.49 1.25
CA ILE A 358 -13.77 1.85 -0.15
C ILE A 358 -13.18 0.69 -0.95
N ASN A 359 -12.26 -0.09 -0.37
CA ASN A 359 -11.49 -1.10 -1.12
C ASN A 359 -11.99 -2.54 -0.95
N VAL A 360 -12.87 -2.79 0.02
CA VAL A 360 -13.35 -4.13 0.38
C VAL A 360 -14.86 -4.15 0.49
N LEU A 361 -15.46 -3.43 1.45
CA LEU A 361 -16.89 -3.60 1.78
C LEU A 361 -17.82 -3.16 0.63
N LEU A 362 -17.59 -1.98 0.05
CA LEU A 362 -18.42 -1.50 -1.07
C LEU A 362 -18.22 -2.37 -2.33
N PRO A 363 -16.99 -2.70 -2.78
CA PRO A 363 -16.82 -3.63 -3.90
C PRO A 363 -17.44 -5.01 -3.65
N PHE A 364 -17.32 -5.55 -2.44
CA PHE A 364 -17.93 -6.83 -2.03
C PHE A 364 -19.45 -6.79 -2.18
N ALA A 365 -20.10 -5.78 -1.59
CA ALA A 365 -21.55 -5.65 -1.65
C ALA A 365 -22.08 -5.36 -3.06
N CYS A 366 -21.29 -4.66 -3.89
CA CYS A 366 -21.62 -4.46 -5.30
C CYS A 366 -21.60 -5.77 -6.09
N ALA A 367 -20.71 -6.71 -5.73
CA ALA A 367 -20.56 -7.98 -6.45
C ALA A 367 -21.60 -9.04 -6.06
N LEU A 368 -22.01 -9.07 -4.79
CA LEU A 368 -22.92 -10.11 -4.27
C LEU A 368 -24.39 -9.69 -4.21
N GLY A 369 -24.70 -8.39 -4.27
CA GLY A 369 -26.07 -7.91 -4.28
C GLY A 369 -26.77 -8.07 -5.64
N PRO A 370 -28.12 -8.02 -5.70
CA PRO A 370 -28.85 -7.86 -6.96
C PRO A 370 -28.40 -6.60 -7.72
N ALA A 371 -28.65 -6.53 -9.02
CA ALA A 371 -28.23 -5.41 -9.86
C ALA A 371 -28.65 -4.02 -9.31
N GLN A 372 -29.86 -3.91 -8.73
CA GLN A 372 -30.35 -2.68 -8.11
C GLN A 372 -29.56 -2.28 -6.86
N GLN A 373 -29.07 -3.26 -6.08
CA GLN A 373 -28.20 -3.02 -4.95
C GLN A 373 -26.81 -2.58 -5.40
N GLY A 374 -26.29 -3.15 -6.49
CA GLY A 374 -25.02 -2.74 -7.10
C GLY A 374 -25.00 -1.26 -7.47
N GLU A 375 -26.05 -0.74 -8.12
CA GLU A 375 -26.12 0.68 -8.48
C GLU A 375 -26.23 1.59 -7.24
N LYS A 376 -27.00 1.18 -6.22
CA LYS A 376 -27.06 1.91 -4.94
C LYS A 376 -25.68 1.99 -4.27
N VAL A 377 -24.93 0.88 -4.24
CA VAL A 377 -23.58 0.83 -3.67
C VAL A 377 -22.60 1.69 -4.48
N MET A 378 -22.71 1.68 -5.82
CA MET A 378 -21.92 2.54 -6.69
C MET A 378 -22.22 4.02 -6.44
N ALA A 379 -23.49 4.40 -6.24
CA ALA A 379 -23.86 5.77 -5.88
C ALA A 379 -23.21 6.20 -4.54
N ILE A 380 -23.24 5.34 -3.51
CA ILE A 380 -22.53 5.59 -2.25
C ILE A 380 -21.03 5.80 -2.50
N TYR A 381 -20.39 4.95 -3.32
CA TYR A 381 -18.97 5.06 -3.65
C TYR A 381 -18.61 6.37 -4.38
N ARG A 382 -19.45 6.82 -5.33
CA ARG A 382 -19.24 8.05 -6.11
C ARG A 382 -19.12 9.28 -5.22
N ASP A 383 -19.95 9.33 -4.17
CA ASP A 383 -20.04 10.44 -3.22
C ASP A 383 -19.19 10.25 -1.96
N TYR A 384 -18.61 9.05 -1.76
CA TYR A 384 -17.82 8.75 -0.58
C TYR A 384 -16.60 9.69 -0.47
N SER A 385 -16.39 10.26 0.71
CA SER A 385 -15.26 11.17 0.98
C SER A 385 -13.91 10.51 0.77
N ALA A 386 -12.94 11.29 0.27
CA ALA A 386 -11.57 10.82 0.10
C ALA A 386 -10.97 10.29 1.41
N ALA A 387 -10.25 9.17 1.31
CA ALA A 387 -9.45 8.66 2.42
C ALA A 387 -8.15 9.49 2.56
N ALA A 388 -7.40 9.22 3.64
CA ALA A 388 -6.10 9.85 3.85
C ALA A 388 -5.14 9.54 2.68
N GLU A 389 -4.48 10.58 2.15
CA GLU A 389 -3.55 10.40 1.02
C GLU A 389 -2.37 9.50 1.42
N ASN A 390 -2.11 8.48 0.61
CA ASN A 390 -0.86 7.71 0.68
C ASN A 390 0.22 8.35 -0.22
N SER A 391 1.46 7.82 -0.19
CA SER A 391 2.57 8.33 -1.01
C SER A 391 2.28 8.32 -2.51
N LEU A 392 1.56 7.32 -3.02
CA LEU A 392 1.18 7.24 -4.43
C LEU A 392 0.17 8.33 -4.81
N VAL A 393 -0.87 8.55 -3.99
CA VAL A 393 -1.85 9.62 -4.23
C VAL A 393 -1.17 10.98 -4.20
N ARG A 394 -0.28 11.23 -3.22
CA ARG A 394 0.54 12.45 -3.16
C ARG A 394 1.39 12.63 -4.41
N HIS A 395 2.07 11.58 -4.86
CA HIS A 395 2.88 11.57 -6.08
C HIS A 395 2.06 11.94 -7.30
N MET A 396 0.95 11.22 -7.54
CA MET A 396 0.10 11.45 -8.71
C MET A 396 -0.55 12.84 -8.69
N ARG A 397 -0.97 13.31 -7.51
CA ARG A 397 -1.50 14.67 -7.32
C ARG A 397 -0.44 15.72 -7.69
N GLY A 398 0.80 15.56 -7.22
CA GLY A 398 1.91 16.45 -7.53
C GLY A 398 2.30 16.42 -9.01
N GLN A 399 2.37 15.22 -9.61
CA GLN A 399 2.71 15.03 -11.02
C GLN A 399 1.69 15.70 -11.94
N LEU A 400 0.40 15.65 -11.59
CA LEU A 400 -0.69 16.26 -12.37
C LEU A 400 -1.01 17.70 -11.95
N GLY A 401 -0.32 18.27 -10.96
CA GLY A 401 -0.57 19.64 -10.48
C GLY A 401 -1.94 19.84 -9.81
N LEU A 402 -2.55 18.77 -9.28
CA LEU A 402 -3.91 18.83 -8.74
C LEU A 402 -3.93 19.36 -7.30
N SER A 403 -4.98 20.13 -6.97
CA SER A 403 -5.23 20.58 -5.60
C SER A 403 -5.86 19.46 -4.77
N LYS A 404 -5.73 19.52 -3.44
CA LYS A 404 -6.40 18.55 -2.55
C LYS A 404 -7.92 18.55 -2.70
N PRO A 405 -8.62 19.71 -2.77
CA PRO A 405 -10.07 19.73 -2.98
C PRO A 405 -10.51 19.07 -4.29
N PHE A 406 -9.67 19.08 -5.32
CA PHE A 406 -9.99 18.45 -6.60
C PHE A 406 -10.16 16.93 -6.48
N ILE A 407 -9.46 16.30 -5.53
CA ILE A 407 -9.49 14.86 -5.28
C ILE A 407 -10.19 14.52 -3.96
N ALA A 408 -11.17 15.32 -3.56
CA ALA A 408 -11.88 15.16 -2.28
C ALA A 408 -12.83 13.95 -2.22
N THR A 409 -13.01 13.20 -3.30
CA THR A 409 -13.83 11.97 -3.32
C THR A 409 -12.95 10.71 -3.43
N ALA A 410 -13.43 9.62 -2.84
CA ALA A 410 -12.83 8.30 -2.95
C ALA A 410 -12.69 7.89 -4.43
N ARG A 411 -13.73 8.15 -5.23
CA ARG A 411 -13.75 7.90 -6.68
C ARG A 411 -12.55 8.51 -7.40
N ARG A 412 -12.29 9.81 -7.21
CA ARG A 412 -11.15 10.48 -7.86
C ARG A 412 -9.79 10.02 -7.32
N GLN A 413 -9.66 9.78 -6.02
CA GLN A 413 -8.42 9.24 -5.45
C GLN A 413 -8.10 7.83 -5.98
N GLN A 414 -9.11 6.96 -6.08
CA GLN A 414 -8.93 5.63 -6.67
C GLN A 414 -8.61 5.73 -8.17
N GLY A 415 -9.17 6.72 -8.89
CA GLY A 415 -8.79 7.03 -10.26
C GLY A 415 -7.31 7.33 -10.44
N LEU A 416 -6.71 8.15 -9.56
CA LEU A 416 -5.26 8.39 -9.57
C LEU A 416 -4.46 7.10 -9.40
N ILE A 417 -4.87 6.23 -8.48
CA ILE A 417 -4.23 4.93 -8.23
C ILE A 417 -4.37 4.02 -9.46
N HIS A 418 -5.55 4.01 -10.08
CA HIS A 418 -5.81 3.20 -11.27
C HIS A 418 -4.92 3.61 -12.42
N ILE A 419 -4.92 4.90 -12.79
CA ILE A 419 -4.12 5.44 -13.89
C ILE A 419 -2.63 5.18 -13.66
N TYR A 420 -2.14 5.37 -12.43
CA TYR A 420 -0.75 5.03 -12.11
C TYR A 420 -0.43 3.58 -12.45
N LYS A 421 -1.27 2.63 -12.01
CA LYS A 421 -1.04 1.19 -12.17
C LYS A 421 -1.25 0.68 -13.59
N THR A 422 -2.19 1.26 -14.34
CA THR A 422 -2.56 0.77 -15.68
C THR A 422 -1.94 1.60 -16.80
N ARG A 423 -1.28 2.73 -16.49
CA ARG A 423 -0.59 3.58 -17.47
C ARG A 423 0.85 3.88 -17.06
N CYS A 424 1.07 4.65 -15.99
CA CYS A 424 2.41 5.18 -15.65
C CYS A 424 3.47 4.09 -15.52
N VAL A 425 3.20 3.06 -14.71
CA VAL A 425 4.14 1.95 -14.49
C VAL A 425 4.26 1.00 -15.69
N GLN A 426 3.35 1.10 -16.66
CA GLN A 426 3.43 0.36 -17.93
C GLN A 426 4.13 1.16 -19.04
N GLY A 427 4.54 2.41 -18.76
CA GLY A 427 5.11 3.31 -19.76
C GLY A 427 4.12 3.72 -20.86
N ARG A 428 2.80 3.58 -20.63
CA ARG A 428 1.74 3.87 -21.62
C ARG A 428 1.30 5.33 -21.53
N CYS A 429 2.23 6.26 -21.41
CA CYS A 429 1.92 7.69 -21.24
C CYS A 429 1.26 8.32 -22.48
N GLY A 430 1.62 7.86 -23.70
CA GLY A 430 0.98 8.32 -24.95
C GLY A 430 -0.44 7.79 -25.18
N GLU A 431 -0.80 6.69 -24.51
CA GLU A 431 -2.16 6.14 -24.49
C GLU A 431 -2.93 6.57 -23.25
N CYS A 432 -2.31 7.36 -22.38
CA CYS A 432 -2.95 7.84 -21.18
C CYS A 432 -3.94 8.94 -21.61
N PRO A 433 -5.23 8.83 -21.26
CA PRO A 433 -6.19 9.86 -21.60
C PRO A 433 -5.76 11.23 -21.05
N MET A 434 -5.01 11.26 -19.93
CA MET A 434 -4.45 12.46 -19.31
C MET A 434 -3.34 13.13 -20.13
N GLY A 435 -2.65 12.38 -21.00
CA GLY A 435 -1.60 12.92 -21.87
C GLY A 435 -2.12 13.52 -23.18
N ASN A 436 -3.37 13.21 -23.53
CA ASN A 436 -4.00 13.55 -24.82
C ASN A 436 -5.11 14.61 -24.68
N ILE A 437 -5.02 15.46 -23.65
CA ILE A 437 -5.95 16.58 -23.41
C ILE A 437 -5.46 17.84 -24.14
#